data_AF-A0A417HXD6-F1
#
_entry.id   AF-A0A417HXD6-F1
#
_cell.length_a   1.000
_cell.length_b   1.000
_cell.length_c   1.000
_cell.angle_alpha   90.00
_cell.angle_beta   90.00
_cell.angle_gamma   90.00
#
_symmetry.space_group_name_H-M   'P 1'
#
loop_
_entity.id
_entity.type
_entity.pdbx_description
1 polymer ?
#
loop_
_entity_poly.entity_id
_entity_poly.type
_entity_poly.pdbx_seq_one_letter_code
_entity_poly.pdbx_strand_id
1 'polypeptide(L)'
;MWVGQQLADGLDFWGFLGSLILGGIILGIYTGLLGYVGAKTGLSLDLLSQRAFGEKGSYLPSAMTSFTQIGWFSVGSFVSGGTATPNFARFAKNGKSGAITTVVAFFIGNSLMFFFGAVSSIFVGGNDIFEVMVRLNLFYLAVLVLGLNIWTTNDNALYTAGLGLANIFHQRKKPMVLLSGIIGTVASVWLYYNFCGWLNILNCTLPPVGMILVLAYFMNKEDFETDQPKLKTVDWFAVAGVILGAIVANLLHWGIASINGMVVAAVCYCVGQAVNKRK
;
A
#
# COMPACT_ATOMS: atom_id res chain seq x y z
N MET A 1 -10.38 -10.57 4.85
CA MET A 1 -11.38 -11.17 5.76
C MET A 1 -10.73 -12.21 6.67
N TRP A 2 -9.84 -13.06 6.16
CA TRP A 2 -8.99 -13.98 6.94
C TRP A 2 -8.30 -13.36 8.18
N VAL A 3 -7.66 -12.19 8.05
CA VAL A 3 -7.04 -11.50 9.21
C VAL A 3 -8.07 -11.13 10.29
N GLY A 4 -9.29 -10.75 9.88
CA GLY A 4 -10.38 -10.44 10.82
C GLY A 4 -10.83 -11.66 11.62
N GLN A 5 -10.87 -12.83 10.99
CA GLN A 5 -11.08 -14.11 11.68
C GLN A 5 -9.96 -14.38 12.68
N GLN A 6 -8.70 -14.31 12.26
CA GLN A 6 -7.57 -14.57 13.18
C GLN A 6 -7.57 -13.65 14.40
N LEU A 7 -7.94 -12.38 14.20
CA LEU A 7 -8.11 -11.43 15.30
C LEU A 7 -9.29 -11.82 16.21
N ALA A 8 -10.39 -12.33 15.66
CA ALA A 8 -11.54 -12.80 16.44
C ALA A 8 -11.23 -14.08 17.24
N ASP A 9 -10.40 -14.97 16.69
CA ASP A 9 -9.98 -16.21 17.37
C ASP A 9 -8.96 -15.92 18.49
N GLY A 10 -8.17 -14.85 18.36
CA GLY A 10 -7.07 -14.50 19.27
C GLY A 10 -7.36 -13.42 20.31
N LEU A 11 -8.44 -12.65 20.18
CA LEU A 11 -8.77 -11.53 21.07
C LEU A 11 -10.21 -11.62 21.60
N ASP A 12 -10.45 -11.01 22.76
CA ASP A 12 -11.81 -10.76 23.24
C ASP A 12 -12.50 -9.66 22.43
N PHE A 13 -13.82 -9.51 22.58
CA PHE A 13 -14.60 -8.54 21.80
C PHE A 13 -14.07 -7.09 21.93
N TRP A 14 -13.66 -6.70 23.14
CA TRP A 14 -13.13 -5.36 23.40
C TRP A 14 -11.72 -5.17 22.85
N GLY A 15 -10.86 -6.19 22.95
CA GLY A 15 -9.54 -6.20 22.32
C GLY A 15 -9.61 -6.15 20.79
N PHE A 16 -10.56 -6.87 20.19
CA PHE A 16 -10.85 -6.82 18.76
C PHE A 16 -11.29 -5.41 18.33
N LEU A 17 -12.27 -4.83 19.03
CA LEU A 17 -12.77 -3.49 18.71
C LEU A 17 -11.70 -2.42 18.90
N GLY A 18 -10.92 -2.49 19.98
CA GLY A 18 -9.79 -1.58 20.23
C GLY A 18 -8.72 -1.67 19.14
N SER A 19 -8.36 -2.88 18.72
CA SER A 19 -7.38 -3.11 17.65
C SER A 19 -7.86 -2.57 16.30
N LEU A 20 -9.15 -2.76 15.99
CA LEU A 20 -9.78 -2.28 14.77
C LEU A 20 -9.82 -0.74 14.72
N ILE A 21 -10.19 -0.08 15.81
CA ILE A 21 -10.21 1.39 15.89
C ILE A 21 -8.79 1.96 15.81
N LEU A 22 -7.85 1.43 16.60
CA LEU A 22 -6.47 1.91 16.63
C LEU A 22 -5.79 1.71 15.27
N GLY A 23 -5.88 0.51 14.70
CA GLY A 23 -5.33 0.20 13.38
C GLY A 23 -5.98 1.04 12.27
N GLY A 24 -7.30 1.22 12.34
CA GLY A 24 -8.04 2.07 11.42
C GLY A 24 -7.62 3.53 11.47
N ILE A 25 -7.38 4.10 12.66
CA ILE A 25 -6.91 5.48 12.82
C ILE A 25 -5.51 5.63 12.22
N ILE A 26 -4.57 4.73 12.56
CA ILE A 26 -3.19 4.77 12.07
C ILE A 26 -3.19 4.68 10.53
N LEU A 27 -3.90 3.70 9.98
CA LEU A 27 -4.02 3.51 8.54
C LEU A 27 -4.72 4.69 7.86
N GLY A 28 -5.78 5.22 8.48
CA GLY A 28 -6.53 6.36 7.99
C GLY A 28 -5.66 7.61 7.90
N ILE A 29 -4.88 7.92 8.94
CA ILE A 29 -3.94 9.05 8.92
C ILE A 29 -2.89 8.86 7.82
N TYR A 30 -2.27 7.68 7.77
CA TYR A 30 -1.22 7.38 6.78
C TYR A 30 -1.72 7.51 5.34
N THR A 31 -2.83 6.83 5.02
CA THR A 31 -3.44 6.86 3.68
C THR A 31 -4.05 8.22 3.38
N GLY A 32 -4.63 8.91 4.37
CA GLY A 32 -5.16 10.26 4.23
C GLY A 32 -4.09 11.29 3.86
N LEU A 33 -2.89 11.20 4.46
CA LEU A 33 -1.76 12.05 4.08
C LEU A 33 -1.30 11.76 2.65
N LEU A 34 -1.13 10.48 2.28
CA LEU A 34 -0.79 10.11 0.91
C LEU A 34 -1.88 10.53 -0.10
N GLY A 35 -3.15 10.41 0.30
CA GLY A 35 -4.30 10.85 -0.47
C GLY A 35 -4.32 12.37 -0.66
N TYR A 36 -3.97 13.12 0.38
CA TYR A 36 -3.76 14.57 0.28
C TYR A 36 -2.67 14.90 -0.73
N VAL A 37 -1.50 14.28 -0.62
CA VAL A 37 -0.34 14.53 -1.49
C VAL A 37 -0.68 14.19 -2.94
N GLY A 38 -1.26 13.02 -3.19
CA GLY A 38 -1.69 12.62 -4.53
C GLY A 38 -2.70 13.59 -5.13
N ALA A 39 -3.77 13.90 -4.38
CA ALA A 39 -4.83 14.81 -4.83
C ALA A 39 -4.38 16.26 -5.03
N LYS A 40 -3.42 16.73 -4.23
CA LYS A 40 -2.92 18.11 -4.30
C LYS A 40 -1.91 18.29 -5.44
N THR A 41 -1.07 17.29 -5.70
CA THR A 41 -0.03 17.35 -6.73
C THR A 41 -0.49 16.85 -8.10
N GLY A 42 -1.51 15.98 -8.15
CA GLY A 42 -1.93 15.31 -9.38
C GLY A 42 -0.96 14.22 -9.86
N LEU A 43 0.09 13.93 -9.10
CA LEU A 43 1.16 13.02 -9.48
C LEU A 43 0.84 11.57 -9.13
N SER A 44 1.33 10.62 -9.93
CA SER A 44 1.35 9.21 -9.55
C SER A 44 2.38 8.96 -8.46
N LEU A 45 2.27 7.82 -7.80
CA LEU A 45 3.24 7.32 -6.83
C LEU A 45 4.68 7.33 -7.38
N ASP A 46 4.86 6.92 -8.63
CA ASP A 46 6.18 6.88 -9.28
C ASP A 46 6.76 8.27 -9.51
N LEU A 47 5.93 9.24 -9.93
CA LEU A 47 6.36 10.63 -10.12
C LEU A 47 6.67 11.31 -8.78
N LEU A 48 5.88 11.02 -7.73
CA LEU A 48 6.20 11.45 -6.37
C LEU A 48 7.53 10.83 -5.91
N SER A 49 7.78 9.57 -6.27
CA SER A 49 9.02 8.87 -5.97
C SER A 49 10.22 9.46 -6.70
N GLN A 50 10.07 9.90 -7.96
CA GLN A 50 11.11 10.66 -8.66
C GLN A 50 11.47 11.95 -7.93
N ARG A 51 10.48 12.68 -7.41
CA ARG A 51 10.73 13.92 -6.66
C ARG A 51 11.35 13.67 -5.28
N ALA A 52 10.97 12.59 -4.59
CA ALA A 52 11.45 12.28 -3.26
C ALA A 52 12.82 11.56 -3.23
N PHE A 53 13.04 10.63 -4.15
CA PHE A 53 14.22 9.75 -4.21
C PHE A 53 15.20 10.14 -5.33
N GLY A 54 14.83 11.05 -6.21
CA GLY A 54 15.56 11.35 -7.43
C GLY A 54 15.19 10.44 -8.60
N GLU A 55 15.62 10.81 -9.80
CA GLU A 55 15.26 10.13 -11.06
C GLU A 55 15.61 8.63 -11.02
N LYS A 56 16.87 8.29 -10.72
CA LYS A 56 17.32 6.90 -10.59
C LYS A 56 16.99 6.28 -9.23
N GLY A 57 16.95 7.10 -8.18
CA GLY A 57 16.58 6.59 -6.85
C GLY A 57 15.12 6.12 -6.77
N SER A 58 14.24 6.66 -7.62
CA SER A 58 12.84 6.25 -7.74
C SER A 58 12.65 4.81 -8.23
N TYR A 59 13.66 4.19 -8.84
CA TYR A 59 13.55 2.81 -9.28
C TYR A 59 13.35 1.85 -8.12
N LEU A 60 13.90 2.16 -6.94
CA LEU A 60 13.70 1.34 -5.75
C LEU A 60 12.20 1.27 -5.35
N PRO A 61 11.53 2.40 -5.01
CA PRO A 61 10.12 2.37 -4.67
C PRO A 61 9.25 1.88 -5.83
N SER A 62 9.54 2.25 -7.08
CA SER A 62 8.79 1.74 -8.24
C SER A 62 8.92 0.22 -8.38
N ALA A 63 10.12 -0.35 -8.21
CA ALA A 63 10.34 -1.80 -8.30
C ALA A 63 9.62 -2.53 -7.17
N MET A 64 9.71 -2.00 -5.95
CA MET A 64 8.99 -2.53 -4.79
C MET A 64 7.49 -2.50 -5.05
N THR A 65 6.92 -1.38 -5.48
CA THR A 65 5.48 -1.29 -5.75
C THR A 65 5.08 -2.19 -6.91
N SER A 66 5.87 -2.29 -7.99
CA SER A 66 5.54 -3.19 -9.09
C SER A 66 5.60 -4.66 -8.71
N PHE A 67 6.67 -5.07 -8.03
CA PHE A 67 6.84 -6.44 -7.56
C PHE A 67 5.71 -6.86 -6.63
N THR A 68 5.38 -5.99 -5.69
CA THR A 68 4.31 -6.26 -4.71
C THR A 68 2.95 -6.33 -5.37
N GLN A 69 2.67 -5.47 -6.35
CA GLN A 69 1.40 -5.43 -7.08
C GLN A 69 1.27 -6.57 -8.11
N ILE A 70 2.38 -7.09 -8.63
CA ILE A 70 2.39 -8.32 -9.45
C ILE A 70 1.98 -9.53 -8.61
N GLY A 71 2.46 -9.65 -7.37
CA GLY A 71 1.96 -10.67 -6.45
C GLY A 71 0.49 -10.42 -6.07
N TRP A 72 0.10 -9.15 -5.95
CA TRP A 72 -1.26 -8.72 -5.58
C TRP A 72 -2.32 -9.16 -6.58
N PHE A 73 -2.00 -9.11 -7.88
CA PHE A 73 -2.83 -9.60 -9.00
C PHE A 73 -3.33 -11.05 -8.81
N SER A 74 -2.66 -11.84 -7.97
CA SER A 74 -2.97 -13.25 -7.81
C SER A 74 -3.77 -13.63 -6.56
N VAL A 75 -3.75 -12.86 -5.43
CA VAL A 75 -4.14 -13.44 -4.11
C VAL A 75 -5.05 -12.65 -3.13
N GLY A 76 -5.37 -11.36 -3.31
CA GLY A 76 -6.44 -10.66 -2.53
C GLY A 76 -6.21 -9.87 -1.18
N SER A 77 -5.02 -9.41 -0.73
CA SER A 77 -4.70 -8.54 0.45
C SER A 77 -4.55 -6.98 0.32
N PHE A 78 -5.07 -6.23 1.29
CA PHE A 78 -5.21 -4.76 1.26
C PHE A 78 -3.97 -3.88 1.61
N VAL A 79 -2.89 -4.44 2.15
CA VAL A 79 -1.79 -3.65 2.75
C VAL A 79 -1.07 -2.74 1.73
N SER A 80 -0.83 -3.25 0.52
CA SER A 80 -0.12 -2.50 -0.53
C SER A 80 -0.94 -1.31 -1.07
N GLY A 81 -2.27 -1.37 -0.96
CA GLY A 81 -3.17 -0.31 -1.42
C GLY A 81 -2.94 1.03 -0.72
N GLY A 82 -2.53 1.01 0.56
CA GLY A 82 -2.31 2.22 1.33
C GLY A 82 -1.20 3.10 0.76
N THR A 83 -0.04 2.52 0.44
CA THR A 83 1.07 3.25 -0.20
C THR A 83 0.74 3.66 -1.63
N ALA A 84 -0.06 2.87 -2.34
CA ALA A 84 -0.51 3.17 -3.70
C ALA A 84 -1.63 4.22 -3.80
N THR A 85 -2.14 4.72 -2.67
CA THR A 85 -3.19 5.75 -2.60
C THR A 85 -3.01 6.91 -3.59
N PRO A 86 -1.81 7.50 -3.78
CA PRO A 86 -1.64 8.63 -4.68
C PRO A 86 -2.06 8.34 -6.13
N ASN A 87 -1.94 7.09 -6.59
CA ASN A 87 -2.33 6.70 -7.95
C ASN A 87 -3.82 6.88 -8.23
N PHE A 88 -4.65 6.79 -7.18
CA PHE A 88 -6.10 6.92 -7.25
C PHE A 88 -6.56 8.29 -6.78
N ALA A 89 -5.97 8.80 -5.69
CA ALA A 89 -6.35 10.08 -5.10
C ALA A 89 -6.02 11.29 -5.99
N ARG A 90 -5.03 11.17 -6.90
CA ARG A 90 -4.64 12.24 -7.83
C ARG A 90 -5.74 12.74 -8.76
N PHE A 91 -6.82 11.98 -8.92
CA PHE A 91 -7.99 12.38 -9.71
C PHE A 91 -9.05 13.13 -8.89
N ALA A 92 -8.82 13.33 -7.59
CA ALA A 92 -9.73 14.08 -6.73
C ALA A 92 -9.70 15.59 -7.03
N LYS A 93 -10.82 16.27 -6.77
CA LYS A 93 -10.97 17.71 -7.04
C LYS A 93 -10.00 18.59 -6.27
N ASN A 94 -9.65 18.22 -5.05
CA ASN A 94 -8.72 18.96 -4.20
C ASN A 94 -8.09 18.05 -3.12
N GLY A 95 -6.96 18.49 -2.56
CA GLY A 95 -6.20 17.77 -1.53
C GLY A 95 -7.03 17.34 -0.31
N LYS A 96 -7.88 18.24 0.22
CA LYS A 96 -8.71 17.94 1.40
C LYS A 96 -9.76 16.86 1.11
N SER A 97 -10.43 16.95 -0.03
CA SER A 97 -11.41 15.96 -0.48
C SER A 97 -10.75 14.61 -0.73
N GLY A 98 -9.57 14.59 -1.36
CA GLY A 98 -8.78 13.37 -1.52
C GLY A 98 -8.44 12.72 -0.17
N ALA A 99 -7.89 13.49 0.75
CA ALA A 99 -7.53 13.03 2.10
C ALA A 99 -8.74 12.45 2.86
N ILE A 100 -9.83 13.21 2.96
CA ILE A 100 -11.03 12.80 3.71
C ILE A 100 -11.64 11.55 3.09
N THR A 101 -11.77 11.50 1.76
CA THR A 101 -12.34 10.34 1.06
C THR A 101 -11.49 9.10 1.31
N THR A 102 -10.16 9.22 1.26
CA THR A 102 -9.26 8.11 1.55
C THR A 102 -9.37 7.65 3.01
N VAL A 103 -9.33 8.56 3.97
CA VAL A 103 -9.47 8.22 5.40
C VAL A 103 -10.76 7.45 5.63
N VAL A 104 -11.88 7.98 5.13
CA VAL A 104 -13.21 7.36 5.30
C VAL A 104 -13.26 6.01 4.59
N ALA A 105 -12.76 5.90 3.36
CA ALA A 105 -12.78 4.66 2.60
C ALA A 105 -11.95 3.56 3.25
N PHE A 106 -10.71 3.86 3.68
CA PHE A 106 -9.86 2.87 4.36
C PHE A 106 -10.36 2.55 5.76
N PHE A 107 -10.84 3.52 6.52
CA PHE A 107 -11.36 3.28 7.86
C PHE A 107 -12.61 2.41 7.82
N ILE A 108 -13.63 2.81 7.04
CA ILE A 108 -14.89 2.07 6.94
C ILE A 108 -14.66 0.74 6.23
N GLY A 109 -13.93 0.73 5.11
CA GLY A 109 -13.66 -0.48 4.34
C GLY A 109 -12.95 -1.55 5.16
N ASN A 110 -11.85 -1.17 5.84
CA ASN A 110 -11.11 -2.10 6.69
C ASN A 110 -11.94 -2.58 7.89
N SER A 111 -12.69 -1.68 8.53
CA SER A 111 -13.55 -2.01 9.67
C SER A 111 -14.64 -3.01 9.29
N LEU A 112 -15.36 -2.77 8.19
CA LEU A 112 -16.39 -3.68 7.70
C LEU A 112 -15.80 -5.03 7.28
N MET A 113 -14.66 -5.04 6.58
CA MET A 113 -14.00 -6.27 6.16
C MET A 113 -13.58 -7.16 7.35
N PHE A 114 -13.09 -6.56 8.43
CA PHE A 114 -12.73 -7.30 9.64
C PHE A 114 -13.96 -7.74 10.42
N PHE A 115 -14.95 -6.87 10.57
CA PHE A 115 -16.20 -7.20 11.26
C PHE A 115 -16.93 -8.37 10.58
N PHE A 116 -17.13 -8.32 9.26
CA PHE A 116 -17.77 -9.41 8.53
C PHE A 116 -16.93 -10.70 8.56
N GLY A 117 -15.59 -10.62 8.52
CA GLY A 117 -14.73 -11.79 8.66
C GLY A 117 -14.82 -12.45 10.04
N ALA A 118 -14.91 -11.64 11.10
CA ALA A 118 -15.09 -12.13 12.47
C ALA A 118 -16.47 -12.79 12.66
N VAL A 119 -17.54 -12.08 12.27
CA VAL A 119 -18.92 -12.57 12.39
C VAL A 119 -19.13 -13.84 11.56
N SER A 120 -18.60 -13.88 10.33
CA SER A 120 -18.75 -15.04 9.46
C SER A 120 -18.09 -16.30 10.04
N SER A 121 -16.91 -16.15 10.65
CA SER A 121 -16.20 -17.26 11.30
C SER A 121 -16.98 -17.79 12.51
N ILE A 122 -17.46 -16.90 13.38
CA ILE A 122 -18.16 -17.27 14.63
C ILE A 122 -19.52 -17.93 14.37
N PHE A 123 -20.34 -17.38 13.45
CA PHE A 123 -21.75 -17.76 13.34
C PHE A 123 -22.07 -18.75 12.22
N VAL A 124 -21.33 -18.74 11.12
CA VAL A 124 -21.61 -19.60 9.94
C VAL A 124 -20.55 -20.70 9.77
N GLY A 125 -19.33 -20.44 10.28
CA GLY A 125 -18.16 -21.23 10.00
C GLY A 125 -17.72 -21.03 8.55
N GLY A 126 -16.42 -20.81 8.34
CA GLY A 126 -15.85 -20.59 7.01
C GLY A 126 -14.78 -19.51 7.07
N ASN A 127 -13.73 -19.72 6.27
CA ASN A 127 -12.54 -18.87 6.32
C ASN A 127 -12.66 -17.63 5.42
N ASP A 128 -13.71 -17.58 4.60
CA ASP A 128 -13.98 -16.51 3.64
C ASP A 128 -15.50 -16.26 3.50
N ILE A 129 -15.88 -15.02 3.19
CA ILE A 129 -17.27 -14.64 2.92
C ILE A 129 -17.88 -15.43 1.76
N PHE A 130 -17.08 -15.87 0.79
CA PHE A 130 -17.58 -16.69 -0.31
C PHE A 130 -18.03 -18.07 0.15
N GLU A 131 -17.26 -18.70 1.05
CA GLU A 131 -17.62 -19.98 1.65
C GLU A 131 -18.93 -19.84 2.44
N VAL A 132 -19.06 -18.74 3.20
CA VAL A 132 -20.25 -18.39 3.98
C VAL A 132 -21.46 -18.19 3.06
N MET A 133 -21.32 -17.46 1.96
CA MET A 133 -22.41 -17.27 0.98
C MET A 133 -22.84 -18.59 0.33
N VAL A 134 -21.89 -19.48 0.01
CA VAL A 134 -22.20 -20.81 -0.52
C VAL A 134 -22.96 -21.64 0.51
N ARG A 135 -22.55 -21.63 1.78
CA ARG A 135 -23.27 -22.31 2.88
C ARG A 135 -24.69 -21.76 3.09
N LEU A 136 -24.90 -20.48 2.82
CA LEU A 136 -26.21 -19.82 2.87
C LEU A 136 -27.07 -20.03 1.59
N ASN A 137 -26.68 -20.95 0.69
CA ASN A 137 -27.33 -21.21 -0.61
C ASN A 137 -27.33 -20.00 -1.58
N LEU A 138 -26.39 -19.05 -1.42
CA LEU A 138 -26.24 -17.87 -2.28
C LEU A 138 -25.16 -18.06 -3.35
N PHE A 139 -25.01 -19.26 -3.91
CA PHE A 139 -23.91 -19.62 -4.81
C PHE A 139 -23.71 -18.65 -5.99
N TYR A 140 -24.78 -18.35 -6.74
CA TYR A 140 -24.69 -17.46 -7.90
C TYR A 140 -24.27 -16.04 -7.53
N LEU A 141 -24.79 -15.54 -6.40
CA LEU A 141 -24.40 -14.23 -5.87
C LEU A 141 -22.95 -14.24 -5.39
N ALA A 142 -22.49 -15.33 -4.77
CA ALA A 142 -21.11 -15.50 -4.33
C ALA A 142 -20.13 -15.43 -5.51
N VAL A 143 -20.42 -16.15 -6.60
CA VAL A 143 -19.60 -16.14 -7.83
C VAL A 143 -19.57 -14.74 -8.45
N LEU A 144 -20.71 -14.06 -8.53
CA LEU A 144 -20.79 -12.69 -9.06
C LEU A 144 -19.95 -11.72 -8.22
N VAL A 145 -20.16 -11.70 -6.89
CA VAL A 145 -19.45 -10.81 -5.97
C VAL A 145 -17.95 -11.10 -5.96
N LEU A 146 -17.55 -12.38 -6.01
CA LEU A 146 -16.15 -12.81 -6.10
C LEU A 146 -15.51 -12.26 -7.38
N GLY A 147 -16.17 -12.48 -8.52
CA GLY A 147 -15.68 -12.01 -9.81
C GLY A 147 -15.50 -10.49 -9.84
N LEU A 148 -16.49 -9.73 -9.36
CA LEU A 148 -16.44 -8.27 -9.33
C LEU A 148 -15.38 -7.73 -8.37
N ASN A 149 -15.24 -8.35 -7.20
CA ASN A 149 -14.24 -7.96 -6.21
C ASN A 149 -12.81 -8.21 -6.71
N ILE A 150 -12.56 -9.40 -7.29
CA ILE A 150 -11.26 -9.76 -7.86
C ILE A 150 -10.93 -8.85 -9.04
N TRP A 151 -11.88 -8.63 -9.96
CA TRP A 151 -11.63 -7.80 -11.15
C TRP A 151 -11.21 -6.39 -10.75
N THR A 152 -12.02 -5.68 -9.97
CA THR A 152 -11.75 -4.28 -9.62
C THR A 152 -10.43 -4.09 -8.87
N THR A 153 -10.08 -5.03 -7.99
CA THR A 153 -8.82 -4.98 -7.24
C THR A 153 -7.62 -5.31 -8.14
N ASN A 154 -7.74 -6.31 -9.00
CA ASN A 154 -6.67 -6.72 -9.92
C ASN A 154 -6.40 -5.69 -11.02
N ASP A 155 -7.41 -4.97 -11.50
CA ASP A 155 -7.22 -3.86 -12.44
C ASP A 155 -6.34 -2.77 -11.82
N ASN A 156 -6.63 -2.38 -10.57
CA ASN A 156 -5.83 -1.41 -9.83
C ASN A 156 -4.39 -1.90 -9.57
N ALA A 157 -4.21 -3.20 -9.32
CA ALA A 157 -2.91 -3.83 -9.12
C ALA A 157 -2.06 -3.75 -10.39
N LEU A 158 -2.62 -4.21 -11.51
CA LEU A 158 -2.00 -4.15 -12.84
C LEU A 158 -1.69 -2.72 -13.27
N TYR A 159 -2.60 -1.79 -12.99
CA TYR A 159 -2.40 -0.38 -13.26
C TYR A 159 -1.16 0.15 -12.54
N THR A 160 -1.05 -0.10 -11.24
CA THR A 160 0.06 0.35 -10.40
C THR A 160 1.36 -0.34 -10.78
N ALA A 161 1.33 -1.66 -10.99
CA ALA A 161 2.50 -2.42 -11.44
C ALA A 161 3.04 -1.91 -12.78
N GLY A 162 2.14 -1.67 -13.72
CA GLY A 162 2.47 -1.16 -15.04
C GLY A 162 3.07 0.26 -15.02
N LEU A 163 2.63 1.13 -14.11
CA LEU A 163 3.24 2.45 -13.94
C LEU A 163 4.66 2.39 -13.38
N GLY A 164 4.89 1.56 -12.35
CA GLY A 164 6.23 1.40 -11.78
C GLY A 164 7.22 0.76 -12.75
N LEU A 165 6.79 -0.24 -13.52
CA LEU A 165 7.61 -0.84 -14.57
C LEU A 165 7.88 0.15 -15.72
N ALA A 166 6.88 0.95 -16.10
CA ALA A 166 7.06 1.99 -17.11
C ALA A 166 8.08 3.04 -16.66
N ASN A 167 8.10 3.40 -15.38
CA ASN A 167 9.11 4.29 -14.80
C ASN A 167 10.52 3.70 -14.89
N ILE A 168 10.69 2.43 -14.54
CA ILE A 168 12.01 1.77 -14.55
C ILE A 168 12.53 1.60 -15.98
N PHE A 169 11.71 1.03 -16.87
CA PHE A 169 12.13 0.68 -18.22
C PHE A 169 12.01 1.82 -19.24
N HIS A 170 11.45 2.96 -18.84
CA HIS A 170 11.22 4.13 -19.71
C HIS A 170 10.37 3.78 -20.94
N GLN A 171 9.46 2.81 -20.79
CA GLN A 171 8.57 2.33 -21.84
C GLN A 171 7.13 2.74 -21.59
N ARG A 172 6.28 2.62 -22.61
CA ARG A 172 4.85 2.88 -22.48
C ARG A 172 4.22 1.91 -21.46
N LYS A 173 3.22 2.38 -20.72
CA LYS A 173 2.48 1.58 -19.71
C LYS A 173 1.86 0.29 -20.27
N LYS A 174 1.25 0.33 -21.46
CA LYS A 174 0.47 -0.81 -22.03
C LYS A 174 1.24 -2.14 -22.07
N PRO A 175 2.45 -2.24 -22.66
CA PRO A 175 3.21 -3.48 -22.66
C PRO A 175 3.64 -3.92 -21.26
N MET A 176 3.93 -2.97 -20.36
CA MET A 176 4.33 -3.28 -18.98
C MET A 176 3.18 -3.90 -18.18
N VAL A 177 1.94 -3.43 -18.39
CA VAL A 177 0.74 -4.04 -17.80
C VAL A 177 0.59 -5.49 -18.26
N LEU A 178 0.72 -5.76 -19.56
CA LEU A 178 0.63 -7.13 -20.10
C LEU A 178 1.72 -8.03 -19.51
N LEU A 179 2.96 -7.56 -19.47
CA LEU A 179 4.07 -8.28 -18.88
C LEU A 179 3.81 -8.60 -17.40
N SER A 180 3.38 -7.60 -16.62
CA SER A 180 3.07 -7.77 -15.20
C SER A 180 1.93 -8.78 -14.96
N GLY A 181 0.92 -8.81 -15.82
CA GLY A 181 -0.18 -9.76 -15.74
C GLY A 181 0.24 -11.20 -16.06
N ILE A 182 1.11 -11.39 -17.07
CA ILE A 182 1.65 -12.71 -17.40
C ILE A 182 2.51 -13.23 -16.23
N ILE A 183 3.43 -12.40 -15.73
CA ILE A 183 4.31 -12.77 -14.60
C ILE A 183 3.46 -13.07 -13.35
N GLY A 184 2.48 -12.22 -13.03
CA GLY A 184 1.58 -12.43 -11.90
C GLY A 184 0.80 -13.74 -12.04
N THR A 185 0.22 -14.01 -13.21
CA THR A 185 -0.51 -15.27 -13.46
C THR A 185 0.37 -16.50 -13.23
N VAL A 186 1.61 -16.50 -13.73
CA VAL A 186 2.54 -17.62 -13.57
C VAL A 186 3.01 -17.76 -12.12
N ALA A 187 3.30 -16.64 -11.46
CA ALA A 187 3.77 -16.62 -10.08
C ALA A 187 2.65 -16.91 -9.04
N SER A 188 1.38 -16.87 -9.45
CA SER A 188 0.22 -17.06 -8.58
C SER A 188 0.28 -18.34 -7.74
N VAL A 189 0.68 -19.46 -8.36
CA VAL A 189 0.76 -20.77 -7.71
C VAL A 189 1.83 -20.76 -6.61
N TRP A 190 3.00 -20.17 -6.88
CA TRP A 190 4.04 -20.02 -5.87
C TRP A 190 3.61 -19.10 -4.73
N LEU A 191 2.95 -17.99 -5.07
CA LEU A 191 2.47 -17.02 -4.08
C LEU A 191 1.43 -17.64 -3.15
N TYR A 192 0.57 -18.51 -3.66
CA TYR A 192 -0.42 -19.24 -2.87
C TYR A 192 0.24 -20.06 -1.75
N TYR A 193 1.32 -20.77 -2.04
CA TYR A 193 2.05 -21.57 -1.04
C TYR A 193 2.92 -20.73 -0.09
N ASN A 194 3.31 -19.50 -0.48
CA ASN A 194 4.20 -18.64 0.29
C ASN A 194 3.49 -17.37 0.80
N PHE A 195 2.16 -17.39 0.89
CA PHE A 195 1.34 -16.19 1.07
C PHE A 195 1.66 -15.42 2.35
N CYS A 196 1.78 -16.10 3.49
CA CYS A 196 2.08 -15.43 4.76
C CYS A 196 3.46 -14.77 4.78
N GLY A 197 4.47 -15.45 4.22
CA GLY A 197 5.82 -14.89 4.08
C GLY A 197 5.82 -13.67 3.16
N TRP A 198 5.07 -13.74 2.07
CA TRP A 198 4.85 -12.61 1.18
C TRP A 198 4.22 -11.41 1.89
N LEU A 199 3.15 -11.61 2.65
CA LEU A 199 2.50 -10.55 3.44
C LEU A 199 3.46 -9.88 4.41
N ASN A 200 4.36 -10.64 5.05
CA ASN A 200 5.34 -10.07 5.97
C ASN A 200 6.31 -9.12 5.25
N ILE A 201 6.81 -9.53 4.06
CA ILE A 201 7.66 -8.69 3.23
C ILE A 201 6.93 -7.39 2.84
N LEU A 202 5.65 -7.48 2.45
CA LEU A 202 4.83 -6.30 2.12
C LEU A 202 4.71 -5.32 3.28
N ASN A 203 4.38 -5.84 4.46
CA ASN A 203 4.17 -5.05 5.67
C ASN A 203 5.42 -4.28 6.10
N CYS A 204 6.60 -4.85 5.87
CA CYS A 204 7.86 -4.25 6.32
C CYS A 204 8.44 -3.24 5.32
N THR A 205 8.12 -3.36 4.03
CA THR A 205 8.89 -2.69 2.97
C THR A 205 8.17 -1.49 2.33
N LEU A 206 6.85 -1.57 2.15
CA LEU A 206 6.07 -0.50 1.50
C LEU A 206 5.74 0.71 2.40
N PRO A 207 5.45 0.56 3.71
CA PRO A 207 5.17 1.71 4.57
C PRO A 207 6.32 2.72 4.67
N PRO A 208 7.61 2.30 4.79
CA PRO A 208 8.76 3.19 4.72
C PRO A 208 8.76 4.12 3.49
N VAL A 209 8.40 3.58 2.32
CA VAL A 209 8.32 4.34 1.07
C VAL A 209 7.28 5.46 1.19
N GLY A 210 6.04 5.12 1.57
CA GLY A 210 4.99 6.13 1.69
C GLY A 210 5.28 7.18 2.76
N MET A 211 5.94 6.80 3.86
CA MET A 211 6.37 7.76 4.88
C MET A 211 7.36 8.79 4.31
N ILE A 212 8.35 8.36 3.53
CA ILE A 212 9.29 9.27 2.87
C ILE A 212 8.57 10.17 1.87
N LEU A 213 7.60 9.66 1.10
CA LEU A 213 6.84 10.48 0.17
C LEU A 213 6.05 11.59 0.87
N VAL A 214 5.40 11.25 1.99
CA VAL A 214 4.69 12.22 2.82
C VAL A 214 5.66 13.29 3.33
N LEU A 215 6.79 12.89 3.92
CA LEU A 215 7.78 13.84 4.45
C LEU A 215 8.40 14.70 3.36
N ALA A 216 8.80 14.11 2.24
CA ALA A 216 9.40 14.81 1.12
C ALA A 216 8.47 15.90 0.60
N TYR A 217 7.18 15.59 0.45
CA TYR A 217 6.19 16.58 0.06
C TYR A 217 6.06 17.70 1.10
N PHE A 218 5.85 17.38 2.39
CA PHE A 218 5.61 18.42 3.40
C PHE A 218 6.85 19.28 3.70
N MET A 219 8.06 18.72 3.56
CA MET A 219 9.31 19.44 3.81
C MET A 219 9.74 20.29 2.61
N ASN A 220 9.42 19.88 1.38
CA ASN A 220 9.86 20.52 0.13
C ASN A 220 8.68 20.80 -0.83
N LYS A 221 7.57 21.35 -0.32
CA LYS A 221 6.31 21.52 -1.09
C LYS A 221 6.49 22.19 -2.45
N GLU A 222 7.34 23.21 -2.54
CA GLU A 222 7.57 23.97 -3.78
C GLU A 222 8.11 23.09 -4.91
N ASP A 223 8.98 22.12 -4.58
CA ASP A 223 9.54 21.17 -5.56
C ASP A 223 8.47 20.18 -6.07
N PHE A 224 7.43 19.94 -5.29
CA PHE A 224 6.34 19.02 -5.61
C PHE A 224 5.15 19.70 -6.32
N GLU A 225 5.03 21.02 -6.24
CA GLU A 225 3.97 21.79 -6.91
C GLU A 225 4.48 22.55 -8.15
N THR A 226 5.79 22.61 -8.35
CA THR A 226 6.43 23.19 -9.54
C THR A 226 6.31 22.27 -10.78
N ASP A 227 6.13 22.88 -11.95
CA ASP A 227 6.07 22.21 -13.27
C ASP A 227 7.44 21.76 -13.81
N GLN A 228 8.54 22.42 -13.40
CA GLN A 228 9.92 22.05 -13.74
C GLN A 228 10.75 21.71 -12.49
N PRO A 229 10.49 20.57 -11.84
CA PRO A 229 11.24 20.18 -10.65
C PRO A 229 12.71 19.90 -10.98
N LYS A 230 13.64 20.40 -10.17
CA LYS A 230 15.05 20.02 -10.25
C LYS A 230 15.24 18.66 -9.57
N LEU A 231 15.09 17.60 -10.35
CA LEU A 231 15.28 16.25 -9.85
C LEU A 231 16.76 15.98 -9.55
N LYS A 232 17.04 15.49 -8.35
CA LYS A 232 18.34 14.88 -8.04
C LYS A 232 18.46 13.55 -8.78
N THR A 233 19.68 13.11 -9.07
CA THR A 233 19.90 11.77 -9.66
C THR A 233 19.51 10.66 -8.68
N VAL A 234 20.01 10.74 -7.44
CA VAL A 234 19.67 9.83 -6.34
C VAL A 234 19.73 10.60 -5.01
N ASP A 235 18.68 10.47 -4.21
CA ASP A 235 18.71 10.83 -2.78
C ASP A 235 19.06 9.59 -1.95
N TRP A 236 20.36 9.46 -1.64
CA TRP A 236 20.88 8.30 -0.90
C TRP A 236 20.32 8.17 0.50
N PHE A 237 19.88 9.26 1.14
CA PHE A 237 19.28 9.20 2.48
C PHE A 237 17.86 8.64 2.42
N ALA A 238 17.09 8.98 1.38
CA ALA A 238 15.79 8.38 1.14
C ALA A 238 15.93 6.88 0.84
N VAL A 239 16.84 6.50 -0.07
CA VAL A 239 17.11 5.09 -0.42
C VAL A 239 17.59 4.29 0.79
N ALA A 240 18.57 4.80 1.53
CA ALA A 240 19.05 4.14 2.75
C ALA A 240 17.95 4.05 3.81
N GLY A 241 17.10 5.06 3.94
CA GLY A 241 15.96 5.05 4.86
C GLY A 241 14.97 3.92 4.58
N VAL A 242 14.66 3.64 3.32
CA VAL A 242 13.79 2.50 2.95
C VAL A 242 14.46 1.18 3.27
N ILE A 243 15.74 1.01 2.91
CA ILE A 243 16.48 -0.24 3.13
C ILE A 243 16.63 -0.51 4.63
N LEU A 244 17.10 0.47 5.40
CA LEU A 244 17.25 0.37 6.85
C LEU A 244 15.89 0.17 7.54
N GLY A 245 14.86 0.90 7.10
CA GLY A 245 13.50 0.74 7.60
C GLY A 245 12.96 -0.68 7.39
N ALA A 246 13.18 -1.26 6.20
CA ALA A 246 12.80 -2.63 5.92
C ALA A 246 13.58 -3.65 6.77
N ILE A 247 14.89 -3.45 6.96
CA ILE A 247 15.72 -4.33 7.80
C ILE A 247 15.25 -4.28 9.25
N VAL A 248 15.10 -3.07 9.80
CA VAL A 248 14.62 -2.85 11.18
C VAL A 248 13.24 -3.45 11.37
N ALA A 249 12.31 -3.24 10.44
CA ALA A 249 10.97 -3.83 10.51
C ALA A 249 10.99 -5.36 10.57
N ASN A 250 11.97 -6.03 9.94
CA ASN A 250 12.10 -7.49 9.99
C ASN A 250 12.88 -8.01 11.21
N LEU A 251 13.80 -7.22 11.77
CA LEU A 251 14.65 -7.64 12.90
C LEU A 251 14.08 -7.28 14.28
N LEU A 252 13.37 -6.16 14.37
CA LEU A 252 12.74 -5.73 15.62
C LEU A 252 11.38 -6.40 15.77
N HIS A 253 11.33 -7.42 16.63
CA HIS A 253 10.09 -8.12 17.00
C HIS A 253 9.26 -7.33 18.03
N TRP A 254 9.73 -6.16 18.46
CA TRP A 254 9.04 -5.33 19.44
C TRP A 254 8.17 -4.28 18.76
N GLY A 255 6.89 -4.25 19.11
CA GLY A 255 5.91 -3.32 18.53
C GLY A 255 5.45 -3.71 17.12
N ILE A 256 4.94 -2.74 16.37
CA ILE A 256 4.40 -2.95 15.03
C ILE A 256 5.51 -2.74 14.01
N ALA A 257 5.93 -3.82 13.33
CA ALA A 257 7.01 -3.83 12.34
C ALA A 257 6.91 -2.67 11.32
N SER A 258 5.72 -2.46 10.74
CA SER A 258 5.47 -1.38 9.78
C SER A 258 5.73 0.02 10.35
N ILE A 259 5.38 0.25 11.62
CA ILE A 259 5.60 1.55 12.28
C ILE A 259 7.09 1.76 12.53
N ASN A 260 7.79 0.74 13.03
CA ASN A 260 9.24 0.81 13.23
C ASN A 260 9.96 1.15 11.92
N GLY A 261 9.58 0.50 10.81
CA GLY A 261 10.13 0.79 9.49
C GLY A 261 9.85 2.22 9.04
N MET A 262 8.62 2.73 9.23
CA MET A 262 8.28 4.12 8.90
C MET A 262 9.09 5.13 9.73
N VAL A 263 9.25 4.89 11.03
CA VAL A 263 10.01 5.78 11.92
C VAL A 263 11.48 5.85 11.51
N VAL A 264 12.11 4.70 11.22
CA VAL A 264 13.51 4.67 10.75
C VAL A 264 13.66 5.42 9.43
N ALA A 265 12.76 5.17 8.46
CA ALA A 265 12.77 5.87 7.19
C ALA A 265 12.59 7.39 7.34
N ALA A 266 11.69 7.80 8.24
CA ALA A 266 11.48 9.21 8.58
C ALA A 266 12.73 9.87 9.16
N VAL A 267 13.38 9.22 10.12
CA VAL A 267 14.61 9.73 10.74
C VAL A 267 15.72 9.86 9.70
N CYS A 268 15.97 8.82 8.89
CA CYS A 268 17.00 8.86 7.86
C CYS A 268 16.77 9.99 6.86
N TYR A 269 15.52 10.19 6.42
CA TYR A 269 15.18 11.26 5.49
C TYR A 269 15.36 12.66 6.11
N CYS A 270 14.87 12.87 7.33
CA CYS A 270 15.02 14.14 8.05
C CYS A 270 16.49 14.49 8.28
N VAL A 271 17.34 13.52 8.64
CA VAL A 271 18.79 13.71 8.76
C VAL A 271 19.40 14.10 7.42
N GLY A 272 19.05 13.42 6.34
CA GLY A 272 19.52 13.75 5.00
C GLY A 272 19.16 15.17 4.56
N GLN A 273 17.93 15.60 4.85
CA GLN A 273 17.47 16.96 4.57
C GLN A 273 18.22 18.01 5.41
N ALA A 274 18.46 17.73 6.70
CA ALA A 274 19.22 18.62 7.57
C ALA A 274 20.69 18.76 7.13
N VAL A 275 21.31 17.68 6.67
CA VAL A 275 22.68 17.69 6.14
C VAL A 275 22.76 18.46 4.82
N ASN A 276 21.79 18.25 3.91
CA ASN A 276 21.76 18.92 2.62
C ASN A 276 21.45 20.42 2.72
N LYS A 277 20.67 20.87 3.73
CA LYS A 277 20.42 22.30 3.98
C LYS A 277 21.64 23.05 4.54
N ARG A 278 22.62 22.34 5.08
CA ARG A 278 23.86 22.91 5.64
C ARG A 278 24.99 23.04 4.60
N LYS A 279 24.82 22.45 3.41
CA LYS A 279 25.74 22.59 2.27
C LYS A 279 25.25 23.68 1.34
#